data_AF-A0A832K292-F1
#
_entry.id   AF-A0A832K292-F1
#
_cell.length_a   1.000
_cell.length_b   1.000
_cell.length_c   1.000
_cell.angle_alpha   90.00
_cell.angle_beta   90.00
_cell.angle_gamma   90.00
#
_symmetry.space_group_name_H-M   'P 1'
#
loop_
_entity.id
_entity.type
_entity.pdbx_description
1 polymer ?
#
loop_
_entity_poly.entity_id
_entity_poly.type
_entity_poly.pdbx_seq_one_letter_code
_entity_poly.pdbx_strand_id
1 'polypeptide(L)'
;HYCMFCEKSGLCELQALAYRFGITAPQFPLLNPNRTIDLSHPDVYLDHNRCILCGRCVRVSQELDNKNVFQFVGRGYQKRLQVNGEALAGTGLRVADRVTASCPVGALMKKRVGYAVPVGERPFDQNPISVEWHAKQEA
;
A
#
# COMPACT_ATOMS: atom_id res chain seq x y z
N HIS A 1 8.99 -7.54 -5.15
CA HIS A 1 8.95 -6.29 -4.36
C HIS A 1 10.37 -5.84 -4.11
N TYR A 2 10.72 -4.64 -4.52
CA TYR A 2 12.08 -4.13 -4.41
C TYR A 2 12.14 -3.04 -3.34
N CYS A 3 12.50 -3.44 -2.12
CA CYS A 3 12.38 -2.58 -0.94
C CYS A 3 13.37 -1.40 -0.93
N MET A 4 14.54 -1.56 -1.57
CA MET A 4 15.61 -0.55 -1.58
C MET A 4 15.22 0.79 -2.21
N PHE A 5 14.18 0.81 -3.04
CA PHE A 5 13.65 2.03 -3.68
C PHE A 5 12.20 2.35 -3.29
N CYS A 6 11.67 1.63 -2.30
CA CYS A 6 10.31 1.83 -1.84
C CYS A 6 10.29 2.86 -0.71
N GLU A 7 9.55 3.95 -0.91
CA GLU A 7 9.34 5.00 0.10
C GLU A 7 8.66 4.47 1.39
N LYS A 8 7.96 3.33 1.31
CA LYS A 8 7.33 2.67 2.48
C LYS A 8 8.30 1.77 3.25
N SER A 9 9.56 1.61 2.81
CA SER A 9 10.55 0.75 3.48
C SER A 9 10.77 1.21 4.93
N GLY A 10 10.68 0.29 5.89
CA GLY A 10 10.71 0.59 7.34
C GLY A 10 9.35 1.03 7.93
N LEU A 11 8.32 1.19 7.10
CA LEU A 11 6.91 1.44 7.50
C LEU A 11 5.95 0.42 6.84
N CYS A 12 6.48 -0.57 6.12
CA CYS A 12 5.73 -1.54 5.34
C CYS A 12 5.45 -2.80 6.18
N GLU A 13 4.17 -3.14 6.39
CA GLU A 13 3.78 -4.31 7.18
C GLU A 13 4.26 -5.63 6.55
N LEU A 14 4.21 -5.74 5.21
CA LEU A 14 4.71 -6.92 4.51
C LEU A 14 6.20 -7.15 4.78
N GLN A 15 6.99 -6.07 4.74
CA GLN A 15 8.42 -6.12 5.01
C GLN A 15 8.70 -6.47 6.47
N ALA A 16 7.97 -5.84 7.40
CA ALA A 16 8.12 -6.11 8.82
C ALA A 16 7.76 -7.55 9.19
N LEU A 17 6.71 -8.12 8.58
CA LEU A 17 6.35 -9.53 8.75
C LEU A 17 7.44 -10.45 8.18
N ALA A 18 8.01 -10.12 7.01
CA ALA A 18 9.12 -10.88 6.46
C ALA A 18 10.32 -10.92 7.43
N TYR A 19 10.66 -9.78 8.05
CA TYR A 19 11.70 -9.74 9.08
C TYR A 19 11.33 -10.54 10.33
N ARG A 20 10.09 -10.40 10.82
CA ARG A 20 9.61 -11.14 12.00
C ARG A 20 9.70 -12.65 11.82
N PHE A 21 9.42 -13.15 10.62
CA PHE A 21 9.50 -14.58 10.31
C PHE A 21 10.86 -15.03 9.77
N GLY A 22 11.89 -14.15 9.79
CA GLY A 22 13.24 -14.51 9.37
C GLY A 22 13.37 -14.79 7.87
N ILE A 23 12.51 -14.24 7.02
CA ILE A 23 12.58 -14.38 5.57
C ILE A 23 13.70 -13.50 5.03
N THR A 24 14.84 -14.11 4.69
CA THR A 24 16.04 -13.42 4.19
C THR A 24 15.99 -13.18 2.68
N ALA A 25 15.33 -14.07 1.93
CA ALA A 25 15.21 -13.98 0.48
C ALA A 25 13.91 -14.63 -0.03
N PRO A 26 13.38 -14.21 -1.20
CA PRO A 26 12.30 -14.92 -1.87
C PRO A 26 12.73 -16.35 -2.22
N GLN A 27 11.92 -17.34 -1.84
CA GLN A 27 12.16 -18.75 -2.17
C GLN A 27 11.62 -19.16 -3.55
N PHE A 28 10.77 -18.31 -4.14
CA PHE A 28 10.11 -18.55 -5.42
C PHE A 28 10.64 -17.60 -6.50
N PRO A 29 10.61 -18.02 -7.78
CA PRO A 29 10.91 -17.13 -8.90
C PRO A 29 10.07 -15.86 -8.86
N LEU A 30 10.72 -14.72 -9.12
CA LEU A 30 10.03 -13.44 -9.18
C LEU A 30 9.18 -13.38 -10.46
N LEU A 31 7.90 -13.06 -10.30
CA LEU A 31 6.97 -12.93 -11.44
C LEU A 31 7.26 -11.69 -12.31
N ASN A 32 7.95 -10.68 -11.75
CA ASN A 32 8.27 -9.40 -12.41
C ASN A 32 7.10 -8.83 -13.23
N PRO A 33 5.93 -8.62 -12.61
CA PRO A 33 4.78 -8.09 -13.33
C PRO A 33 5.10 -6.69 -13.88
N ASN A 34 4.68 -6.44 -15.12
CA ASN A 34 4.74 -5.11 -15.73
C ASN A 34 3.34 -4.49 -15.71
N ARG A 35 2.89 -4.05 -14.52
CA ARG A 35 1.61 -3.37 -14.35
C ARG A 35 1.79 -1.85 -14.35
N THR A 36 0.73 -1.16 -14.72
CA THR A 36 0.69 0.30 -14.77
C THR A 36 0.80 0.93 -13.38
N ILE A 37 1.37 2.13 -13.34
CA ILE A 37 1.34 3.01 -12.17
C ILE A 37 0.38 4.13 -12.51
N ASP A 38 -0.64 4.36 -11.67
CA ASP A 38 -1.54 5.48 -11.83
C ASP A 38 -0.99 6.70 -11.06
N LEU A 39 -0.53 7.68 -11.84
CA LEU A 39 -0.03 8.97 -11.36
C LEU A 39 -1.00 10.13 -11.65
N SER A 40 -2.23 9.85 -12.07
CA SER A 40 -3.16 10.89 -12.52
C SER A 40 -3.54 11.87 -11.41
N HIS A 41 -3.79 11.40 -10.18
CA HIS A 41 -4.21 12.24 -9.07
C HIS A 41 -3.06 13.16 -8.61
N PRO A 42 -3.30 14.46 -8.32
CA PRO A 42 -2.23 15.42 -8.02
C PRO A 42 -1.38 15.06 -6.78
N ASP A 43 -2.01 14.45 -5.78
CA ASP A 43 -1.39 14.22 -4.46
C ASP A 43 -1.24 12.75 -4.04
N VAL A 44 -1.78 11.81 -4.82
CA VAL A 44 -1.83 10.39 -4.47
C VAL A 44 -1.42 9.59 -5.70
N TYR A 45 -0.75 8.47 -5.52
CA TYR A 45 -0.45 7.53 -6.58
C TYR A 45 -0.77 6.09 -6.20
N LEU A 46 -1.00 5.26 -7.22
CA LEU A 46 -1.25 3.84 -7.09
C LEU A 46 -0.28 3.01 -7.93
N ASP A 47 0.62 2.26 -7.28
CA ASP A 47 1.52 1.30 -7.91
C ASP A 47 0.96 -0.13 -7.78
N HIS A 48 0.43 -0.66 -8.89
CA HIS A 48 -0.16 -2.01 -8.95
C HIS A 48 0.87 -3.14 -8.80
N ASN A 49 2.17 -2.87 -8.98
CA ASN A 49 3.22 -3.89 -8.81
C ASN A 49 3.51 -4.16 -7.34
N ARG A 50 3.13 -3.24 -6.44
CA ARG A 50 3.34 -3.36 -4.99
C ARG A 50 2.09 -3.79 -4.23
N CYS A 51 0.92 -3.80 -4.88
CA CYS A 51 -0.33 -4.18 -4.25
C CYS A 51 -0.38 -5.68 -3.92
N ILE A 52 -0.72 -6.01 -2.67
CA ILE A 52 -0.89 -7.38 -2.17
C ILE A 52 -2.36 -7.84 -2.13
N LEU A 53 -3.28 -7.06 -2.72
CA LEU A 53 -4.71 -7.37 -2.78
C LEU A 53 -5.38 -7.60 -1.40
N CYS A 54 -4.90 -6.94 -0.35
CA CYS A 54 -5.44 -7.09 1.02
C CYS A 54 -6.88 -6.58 1.21
N GLY A 55 -7.38 -5.73 0.31
CA GLY A 55 -8.75 -5.21 0.35
C GLY A 55 -8.99 -4.05 1.32
N ARG A 56 -7.99 -3.64 2.13
CA ARG A 56 -8.15 -2.54 3.09
C ARG A 56 -8.61 -1.23 2.42
N CYS A 57 -8.05 -0.88 1.27
CA CYS A 57 -8.44 0.34 0.57
C CYS A 57 -9.87 0.30 0.02
N VAL A 58 -10.33 -0.86 -0.46
CA VAL A 58 -11.72 -1.06 -0.91
C VAL A 58 -12.66 -0.86 0.27
N ARG A 59 -12.39 -1.56 1.38
CA ARG A 59 -13.21 -1.48 2.60
C ARG A 59 -13.26 -0.06 3.17
N VAL A 60 -12.10 0.57 3.39
CA VAL A 60 -12.02 1.93 3.95
C VAL A 60 -12.70 2.96 3.04
N SER A 61 -12.49 2.87 1.74
CA SER A 61 -13.13 3.79 0.79
C SER A 61 -14.65 3.65 0.76
N GLN A 62 -15.16 2.42 0.96
CA GLN A 62 -16.60 2.16 0.97
C GLN A 62 -17.23 2.50 2.32
N GLU A 63 -16.67 2.00 3.42
CA GLU A 63 -17.31 2.03 4.74
C GLU A 63 -17.00 3.31 5.54
N LEU A 64 -15.77 3.83 5.43
CA LEU A 64 -15.33 4.97 6.26
C LEU A 64 -15.35 6.30 5.50
N ASP A 65 -15.02 6.27 4.22
CA ASP A 65 -15.01 7.47 3.37
C ASP A 65 -16.30 7.64 2.55
N ASN A 66 -17.14 6.60 2.42
CA ASN A 66 -18.38 6.58 1.64
C ASN A 66 -18.22 7.01 0.17
N LYS A 67 -17.12 6.63 -0.49
CA LYS A 67 -16.78 7.06 -1.86
C LYS A 67 -16.66 5.94 -2.88
N ASN A 68 -16.46 4.70 -2.43
CA ASN A 68 -16.34 3.52 -3.29
C ASN A 68 -15.37 3.73 -4.48
N VAL A 69 -14.17 4.27 -4.19
CA VAL A 69 -13.14 4.64 -5.18
C VAL A 69 -12.45 3.41 -5.76
N PHE A 70 -12.37 2.33 -5.01
CA PHE A 70 -11.57 1.15 -5.39
C PHE A 70 -12.41 -0.12 -5.39
N GLN A 71 -12.16 -1.01 -6.34
CA GLN A 71 -12.71 -2.36 -6.37
C GLN A 71 -11.71 -3.34 -6.99
N PHE A 72 -11.86 -4.65 -6.73
CA PHE A 72 -11.11 -5.67 -7.43
C PHE A 72 -11.77 -6.08 -8.75
N VAL A 73 -10.95 -6.22 -9.78
CA VAL A 73 -11.37 -6.71 -11.10
C VAL A 73 -10.40 -7.79 -11.59
N GLY A 74 -10.85 -8.57 -12.59
CA GLY A 74 -10.09 -9.69 -13.13
C GLY A 74 -10.19 -10.95 -12.27
N ARG A 75 -9.49 -12.01 -12.69
CA ARG A 75 -9.51 -13.33 -12.05
C ARG A 75 -8.11 -13.94 -12.04
N GLY A 76 -7.87 -14.86 -11.09
CA GLY A 76 -6.59 -15.54 -10.93
C GLY A 76 -5.42 -14.56 -10.85
N TYR A 77 -4.36 -14.81 -11.60
CA TYR A 77 -3.18 -13.97 -11.68
C TYR A 77 -3.45 -12.54 -12.20
N GLN A 78 -4.50 -12.36 -13.01
CA GLN A 78 -4.88 -11.06 -13.57
C GLN A 78 -5.75 -10.22 -12.60
N LYS A 79 -6.07 -10.76 -11.42
CA LYS A 79 -6.79 -10.01 -10.38
C LYS A 79 -5.94 -8.80 -9.96
N ARG A 80 -6.55 -7.61 -10.00
CA ARG A 80 -5.90 -6.35 -9.63
C ARG A 80 -6.89 -5.41 -8.96
N LEU A 81 -6.35 -4.44 -8.22
CA LEU A 81 -7.11 -3.29 -7.79
C LEU A 81 -7.42 -2.42 -9.02
N GLN A 82 -8.62 -1.88 -9.08
CA GLN A 82 -9.08 -0.98 -10.12
C GLN A 82 -9.74 0.22 -9.45
N VAL A 83 -9.52 1.38 -10.05
CA VAL A 83 -10.20 2.61 -9.68
C VAL A 83 -11.59 2.62 -10.31
N ASN A 84 -12.60 3.06 -9.58
CA ASN A 84 -13.97 3.23 -10.06
C ASN A 84 -14.07 4.47 -10.96
N GLY A 85 -13.50 4.36 -12.17
CA GLY A 85 -13.30 5.41 -13.15
C GLY A 85 -12.15 5.06 -14.08
N GLU A 86 -11.83 5.95 -15.02
CA GLU A 86 -10.70 5.75 -15.95
C GLU A 86 -9.34 5.90 -15.27
N ALA A 87 -9.25 6.80 -14.30
CA ALA A 87 -8.03 7.11 -13.56
C ALA A 87 -8.33 7.65 -12.15
N LEU A 88 -7.36 7.60 -11.25
CA LEU A 88 -7.48 8.08 -9.88
C LEU A 88 -7.95 9.54 -9.78
N ALA A 89 -7.49 10.41 -10.68
CA ALA A 89 -7.91 11.82 -10.76
C ALA A 89 -9.40 12.01 -11.08
N GLY A 90 -10.02 11.05 -11.77
CA GLY A 90 -11.44 11.10 -12.15
C GLY A 90 -12.39 10.69 -11.02
N THR A 91 -11.86 10.36 -9.85
CA THR A 91 -12.67 9.91 -8.70
C THR A 91 -12.83 10.99 -7.65
N GLY A 92 -13.76 10.78 -6.71
CA GLY A 92 -13.94 11.65 -5.55
C GLY A 92 -12.85 11.53 -4.47
N LEU A 93 -11.74 10.82 -4.72
CA LEU A 93 -10.65 10.66 -3.76
C LEU A 93 -10.04 12.01 -3.38
N ARG A 94 -9.79 12.21 -2.09
CA ARG A 94 -9.04 13.37 -1.56
C ARG A 94 -7.86 12.87 -0.76
N VAL A 95 -6.77 13.65 -0.75
CA VAL A 95 -5.55 13.32 0.04
C VAL A 95 -5.80 13.17 1.54
N ALA A 96 -6.86 13.81 2.05
CA ALA A 96 -7.27 13.76 3.46
C ALA A 96 -8.18 12.58 3.81
N ASP A 97 -8.63 11.81 2.81
CA ASP A 97 -9.48 10.63 3.05
C ASP A 97 -8.69 9.54 3.79
N ARG A 98 -9.40 8.75 4.61
CA ARG A 98 -8.78 7.71 5.44
C ARG A 98 -8.10 6.64 4.60
N VAL A 99 -8.64 6.35 3.42
CA VAL A 99 -8.08 5.37 2.48
C VAL A 99 -6.63 5.66 2.09
N THR A 100 -6.22 6.94 2.08
CA THR A 100 -4.85 7.33 1.69
C THR A 100 -3.79 6.85 2.68
N ALA A 101 -4.15 6.57 3.93
CA ALA A 101 -3.28 6.02 4.96
C ALA A 101 -3.50 4.51 5.19
N SER A 102 -4.55 3.91 4.61
CA SER A 102 -4.95 2.54 4.94
C SER A 102 -4.09 1.46 4.28
N CYS A 103 -3.21 1.81 3.34
CA CYS A 103 -2.41 0.83 2.61
C CYS A 103 -1.25 0.32 3.50
N PRO A 104 -1.19 -1.00 3.76
CA PRO A 104 -0.13 -1.59 4.60
C PRO A 104 1.24 -1.63 3.90
N VAL A 105 1.25 -1.46 2.58
CA VAL A 105 2.42 -1.58 1.71
C VAL A 105 2.56 -0.32 0.85
N GLY A 106 3.64 -0.20 0.09
CA GLY A 106 3.91 0.97 -0.75
C GLY A 106 3.10 1.02 -2.05
N ALA A 107 1.84 0.56 -2.05
CA ALA A 107 1.02 0.50 -3.25
C ALA A 107 0.16 1.74 -3.45
N LEU A 108 -0.54 2.22 -2.41
CA LEU A 108 -1.32 3.46 -2.44
C LEU A 108 -0.66 4.45 -1.49
N MET A 109 -0.15 5.56 -2.03
CA MET A 109 0.78 6.45 -1.33
C MET A 109 0.52 7.92 -1.66
N LYS A 110 0.83 8.81 -0.71
CA LYS A 110 0.85 10.25 -0.95
C LYS A 110 2.10 10.63 -1.73
N LYS A 111 1.98 11.57 -2.66
CA LYS A 111 3.10 12.12 -3.43
C LYS A 111 3.88 13.13 -2.58
N ARG A 112 5.17 13.31 -2.89
CA ARG A 112 6.07 14.33 -2.31
C ARG A 112 6.30 14.24 -0.79
N VAL A 113 6.03 13.08 -0.19
CA VAL A 113 6.30 12.80 1.24
C VAL A 113 7.27 11.62 1.45
N GLY A 114 7.82 11.09 0.36
CA GLY A 114 8.77 9.98 0.40
C GLY A 114 10.04 10.32 1.16
N TYR A 115 10.60 9.31 1.85
CA TYR A 115 11.87 9.41 2.57
C TYR A 115 11.93 10.52 3.64
N ALA A 116 10.78 10.98 4.14
CA ALA A 116 10.71 12.04 5.14
C ALA A 116 11.25 11.63 6.52
N VAL A 117 11.32 10.32 6.82
CA VAL A 117 11.80 9.80 8.11
C VAL A 117 13.18 9.17 7.93
N PRO A 118 14.20 9.60 8.70
CA PRO A 118 15.54 9.03 8.66
C PRO A 118 15.56 7.52 8.94
N VAL A 119 16.52 6.82 8.35
CA VAL A 119 16.78 5.41 8.67
C VAL A 119 17.20 5.30 10.14
N GLY A 120 16.66 4.31 10.84
CA GLY A 120 16.79 4.15 12.29
C GLY A 120 15.61 4.76 13.05
N GLU A 121 14.89 5.73 12.48
CA GLU A 121 13.72 6.37 13.12
C GLU A 121 12.38 5.92 12.53
N ARG A 122 12.42 5.01 11.55
CA ARG A 122 11.20 4.50 10.90
C ARG A 122 10.45 3.57 11.85
N PRO A 123 9.11 3.45 11.77
CA PRO A 123 8.32 2.75 12.77
C PRO A 123 8.77 1.31 13.05
N PHE A 124 9.10 0.56 11.98
CA PHE A 124 9.52 -0.83 12.11
C PHE A 124 11.04 -1.01 12.26
N ASP A 125 11.84 0.07 12.24
CA ASP A 125 13.26 0.00 12.65
C ASP A 125 13.36 -0.07 14.17
N GLN A 126 12.50 0.69 14.87
CA GLN A 126 12.50 0.79 16.34
C GLN A 126 11.74 -0.36 17.00
N ASN A 127 10.63 -0.80 16.41
CA ASN A 127 9.76 -1.80 17.01
C ASN A 127 9.35 -2.85 15.98
N PRO A 128 9.56 -4.16 16.24
CA PRO A 128 9.07 -5.21 15.35
C PRO A 128 7.54 -5.20 15.30
N ILE A 129 6.98 -5.63 14.16
CA ILE A 129 5.52 -5.72 14.02
C ILE A 129 4.94 -6.75 15.00
N SER A 130 4.05 -6.32 15.88
CA SER A 130 3.46 -7.13 16.94
C SER A 130 1.93 -7.06 16.93
N VAL A 131 1.27 -7.87 17.77
CA VAL A 131 -0.20 -7.86 17.86
C VAL A 131 -0.70 -6.51 18.40
N GLU A 132 0.08 -5.91 19.31
CA GLU A 132 -0.16 -4.59 19.90
C GLU A 132 -0.04 -3.46 18.87
N TRP A 133 0.80 -3.63 17.85
CA TRP A 133 0.92 -2.64 16.76
C TRP A 133 -0.40 -2.51 16.01
N HIS A 134 -1.07 -3.63 15.71
CA HIS A 134 -2.36 -3.61 15.01
C HIS A 134 -3.48 -3.01 15.87
N ALA A 135 -3.52 -3.33 17.17
CA ALA A 135 -4.51 -2.79 18.10
C ALA A 135 -4.45 -1.25 18.21
N LYS A 136 -3.25 -0.66 18.10
CA LYS A 136 -3.07 0.81 18.12
C LYS A 136 -3.55 1.52 16.85
N GLN A 137 -3.71 0.81 15.73
CA GLN A 137 -4.14 1.40 14.46
C GLN A 137 -5.66 1.33 14.26
N GLU A 138 -6.36 0.54 15.07
CA GLU A 138 -7.82 0.37 15.03
C GLU A 138 -8.57 1.24 16.06
N ALA A 139 -7.85 1.83 17.02
CA ALA A 139 -8.35 2.80 18.00
C ALA A 139 -8.31 4.23 17.44
#